data_AF-A0A067P2E9-F1
#
_entry.id   AF-A0A067P2E9-F1
#
_cell.length_a   1.000
_cell.length_b   1.000
_cell.length_c   1.000
_cell.angle_alpha   90.00
_cell.angle_beta   90.00
_cell.angle_gamma   90.00
#
_symmetry.space_group_name_H-M   'P 1'
#
loop_
_entity.id
_entity.type
_entity.pdbx_description
1 polymer ?
#
loop_
_entity_poly.entity_id
_entity_poly.type
_entity_poly.pdbx_seq_one_letter_code
_entity_poly.pdbx_strand_id
1 'polypeptide(L)' 'KFMPCFDGPYKVSRAHLETSTYTLDLPDTMKVFPTFHSSQLCQYQANDPELFPSRVLPQPGPMVVEDGGQEWEVERILD' A
#
# COMPACT_ATOMS: atom_id res chain seq x y z
N LYS A 1 -19.70 0.30 -10.38
CA LYS A 1 -19.89 -0.84 -9.44
C LYS A 1 -18.60 -0.98 -8.64
N PHE A 2 -18.61 -0.78 -7.32
CA PHE A 2 -17.42 -0.95 -6.49
C PHE A 2 -17.10 -2.44 -6.41
N MET A 3 -16.01 -2.85 -7.04
CA MET A 3 -15.46 -4.18 -6.81
C MET A 3 -14.77 -4.15 -5.44
N PRO A 4 -14.95 -5.18 -4.60
CA PRO A 4 -14.19 -5.26 -3.35
C PRO A 4 -12.70 -5.22 -3.69
N CYS A 5 -12.00 -4.21 -3.17
CA CYS A 5 -10.55 -4.12 -3.25
C CYS A 5 -10.01 -4.57 -1.89
N PHE A 6 -8.96 -5.40 -1.89
CA PHE A 6 -8.23 -5.71 -0.67
C PHE A 6 -7.47 -4.46 -0.22
N ASP A 7 -7.51 -4.19 1.08
CA ASP A 7 -6.81 -3.05 1.67
C ASP A 7 -5.37 -3.44 1.99
N GLY A 8 -4.43 -2.73 1.36
CA GLY A 8 -3.00 -2.75 1.63
C GLY A 8 -2.26 -4.09 1.49
N PRO A 9 -0.94 -4.03 1.29
CA PRO A 9 -0.05 -5.06 1.80
C PRO A 9 0.30 -4.75 3.26
N TYR A 10 -0.08 -5.63 4.18
CA TYR A 10 0.36 -5.57 5.57
C TYR A 10 1.31 -6.73 5.88
N LYS A 11 2.26 -6.50 6.78
CA LYS A 11 3.16 -7.57 7.24
C LYS A 11 2.42 -8.46 8.21
N VAL A 12 2.67 -9.77 8.14
CA VAL A 12 2.19 -10.73 9.13
C VAL A 12 3.12 -10.68 10.33
N SER A 13 2.61 -10.29 11.50
CA SER A 13 3.36 -10.27 12.75
C SER A 13 3.34 -11.63 13.46
N ARG A 14 2.23 -12.37 13.35
CA ARG A 14 2.09 -13.72 13.92
C ARG A 14 1.18 -14.61 13.08
N ALA A 15 1.58 -15.87 12.90
CA ALA A 15 0.77 -16.91 12.25
C ALA A 15 0.26 -17.93 13.28
N HIS A 16 -1.03 -18.22 13.25
CA HIS A 16 -1.69 -19.22 14.07
C HIS A 16 -2.23 -20.34 13.17
N LEU A 17 -1.33 -21.24 12.79
CA LEU A 17 -1.62 -22.29 11.79
C LEU A 17 -2.74 -23.23 12.23
N GLU A 18 -2.88 -23.49 13.52
CA GLU A 18 -3.93 -24.37 14.08
C GLU A 18 -5.35 -23.87 13.78
N THR A 19 -5.54 -22.56 13.70
CA THR A 19 -6.85 -21.92 13.47
C THR A 19 -6.93 -21.24 12.11
N SER A 20 -5.88 -21.36 11.28
CA SER A 20 -5.75 -20.64 10.01
C SER A 20 -5.93 -19.12 10.16
N THR A 21 -5.49 -18.54 11.28
CA THR A 21 -5.56 -17.09 11.53
C THR A 21 -4.18 -16.44 11.52
N TYR A 22 -4.13 -15.17 11.12
CA TYR A 22 -2.91 -14.38 11.01
C TYR A 22 -3.14 -13.01 11.63
N THR A 23 -2.19 -12.56 12.43
CA THR A 23 -2.16 -11.21 12.98
C THR A 23 -1.30 -10.33 12.09
N LEU A 24 -1.86 -9.20 11.66
CA LEU A 24 -1.20 -8.22 10.81
C LEU A 24 -0.59 -7.10 11.65
N ASP A 25 0.49 -6.53 11.13
CA ASP A 25 1.09 -5.29 11.61
C ASP A 25 0.33 -4.12 10.97
N LEU A 26 -0.65 -3.59 11.70
CA LEU A 26 -1.54 -2.52 11.26
C LEU A 26 -1.10 -1.18 11.87
N PRO A 27 -1.30 -0.06 11.16
CA PRO A 27 -1.08 1.27 11.73
C PRO A 27 -1.97 1.52 12.95
N ASP A 28 -1.44 2.21 13.96
CA ASP A 28 -2.18 2.57 15.19
C ASP A 28 -3.43 3.43 14.92
N THR A 29 -3.50 4.07 13.76
CA THR A 29 -4.68 4.83 13.33
C THR A 29 -5.89 3.95 13.01
N MET A 30 -5.68 2.65 12.75
CA MET A 30 -6.72 1.72 12.35
C MET A 30 -7.38 1.10 13.59
N LYS A 31 -8.67 1.39 13.80
CA LYS A 31 -9.45 0.87 14.94
C LYS A 31 -10.11 -0.46 14.61
N VAL A 32 -9.32 -1.45 14.21
CA VAL A 32 -9.80 -2.81 13.87
C VAL A 32 -8.98 -3.86 14.60
N PHE A 33 -9.54 -5.05 14.77
CA PHE A 33 -8.79 -6.17 15.34
C PHE A 33 -7.76 -6.67 14.30
N PRO A 34 -6.47 -6.83 14.66
CA PRO A 34 -5.43 -7.11 13.67
C PRO A 34 -5.37 -8.58 13.23
N THR A 35 -6.13 -9.48 13.87
CA THR A 35 -6.12 -10.91 13.55
C THR A 35 -7.28 -11.29 12.65
N PHE A 36 -6.97 -11.88 11.50
CA PHE A 36 -7.93 -12.29 10.47
C PHE A 36 -7.78 -13.76 10.14
N HIS A 37 -8.87 -14.40 9.73
CA HIS A 37 -8.83 -15.74 9.15
C HIS A 37 -8.29 -15.69 7.72
N SER A 38 -7.57 -16.73 7.29
CA SER A 38 -6.93 -16.84 5.97
C SER A 38 -7.87 -16.54 4.80
N SER A 39 -9.15 -16.90 4.91
CA SER A 39 -10.18 -16.63 3.89
C SER A 39 -10.50 -15.15 3.64
N GLN A 40 -10.08 -14.26 4.55
CA GLN A 40 -10.24 -12.81 4.43
C GLN A 40 -8.97 -12.13 3.91
N LEU A 41 -7.89 -12.89 3.73
CA LEU A 41 -6.58 -12.38 3.34
C LEU A 41 -6.26 -12.77 1.91
N CYS A 42 -5.53 -11.90 1.22
CA CYS A 42 -4.94 -12.19 -0.08
C CYS A 42 -3.42 -12.03 0.06
N GLN A 43 -2.67 -13.03 -0.41
CA GLN A 43 -1.21 -12.92 -0.40
C GLN A 43 -0.79 -11.82 -1.38
N TYR A 44 -0.01 -10.86 -0.86
CA TYR A 44 0.58 -9.85 -1.73
C TYR A 44 1.60 -10.48 -2.67
N GLN A 45 1.41 -10.26 -3.97
CA GLN A 45 2.36 -10.61 -5.01
C GLN A 45 2.83 -9.31 -5.67
N ALA A 46 4.14 -9.04 -5.60
CA ALA A 46 4.72 -7.88 -6.25
C ALA A 46 4.52 -7.97 -7.77
N ASN A 47 4.31 -6.82 -8.40
CA ASN A 47 4.19 -6.77 -9.85
C ASN A 47 5.53 -7.09 -10.52
N ASP A 48 5.53 -8.02 -11.47
CA ASP A 48 6.64 -8.23 -12.39
C ASP A 48 6.51 -7.24 -13.56
N PRO A 49 7.43 -6.26 -13.70
CA PRO A 49 7.34 -5.24 -14.74
C PRO A 49 7.65 -5.76 -16.14
N GLU A 50 8.40 -6.86 -16.28
CA GLU A 50 8.72 -7.46 -17.58
C GLU A 50 7.52 -8.22 -18.13
N LEU A 51 6.81 -8.94 -17.27
CA LEU A 51 5.62 -9.71 -17.65
C LEU A 51 4.35 -8.85 -17.72
N PHE A 52 4.22 -7.86 -16.84
CA PHE A 52 3.02 -7.03 -16.72
C PHE A 52 3.34 -5.53 -16.66
N PRO A 53 3.89 -4.94 -17.74
CA PRO A 53 4.26 -3.52 -17.77
C PRO A 53 3.05 -2.60 -17.59
N SER A 54 1.85 -3.01 -18.02
CA SER A 54 0.62 -2.22 -17.91
C SER A 54 0.07 -2.08 -16.48
N ARG A 55 0.60 -2.85 -15.51
CA ARG A 55 0.22 -2.74 -14.10
C ARG A 55 1.02 -1.67 -13.35
N VAL A 56 2.12 -1.19 -13.93
CA VAL A 56 2.87 -0.05 -13.42
C VAL A 56 2.34 1.20 -14.10
N LEU A 57 1.78 2.12 -13.33
CA LEU A 57 1.43 3.43 -13.86
C LEU A 57 2.71 4.23 -14.09
N PRO A 58 2.82 4.97 -15.22
CA PRO A 58 3.92 5.90 -15.40
C PRO A 58 3.88 6.91 -14.25
N GLN A 59 5.04 7.21 -13.68
CA GLN A 59 5.13 8.30 -12.72
C GLN A 59 4.64 9.58 -13.43
N PRO A 60 3.80 10.39 -12.76
CA PRO A 60 3.40 11.66 -13.35
C PRO A 60 4.67 12.46 -13.69
N GLY A 61 4.63 13.14 -14.84
CA GLY A 61 5.72 14.02 -15.22
C GLY A 61 5.94 15.12 -14.17
N PRO A 62 7.10 15.81 -14.22
CA PRO A 62 7.33 16.96 -13.35
C PRO A 62 6.17 17.96 -13.49
N MET A 63 5.77 18.55 -12.35
CA MET A 63 4.76 19.60 -12.31
C MET A 63 5.33 20.80 -13.07
N VAL A 64 4.76 21.14 -14.22
CA VAL A 64 5.17 22.36 -14.95
C VAL A 64 4.33 23.51 -14.41
N VAL A 65 4.96 24.48 -13.76
CA VAL A 65 4.29 25.74 -13.40
C VAL A 65 3.97 26.49 -14.69
N GLU A 66 2.68 26.69 -15.01
CA GLU A 66 2.32 27.65 -16.06
C GLU A 66 2.92 29.00 -15.66
N ASP A 67 3.72 29.58 -16.58
CA ASP A 67 4.42 30.87 -16.45
C ASP A 67 5.81 30.87 -15.78
N GLY A 68 6.44 29.70 -15.56
CA GLY A 68 7.85 29.65 -15.12
C GLY A 68 8.09 30.18 -13.71
N GLY A 69 7.06 30.12 -12.85
CA GLY A 69 7.15 30.47 -11.45
C GLY A 69 8.23 29.66 -10.73
N GLN A 70 8.91 30.30 -9.78
CA GLN A 70 10.02 29.69 -9.04
C GLN A 70 9.52 28.53 -8.16
N GLU A 71 10.06 27.34 -8.40
CA GLU A 71 9.88 26.15 -7.56
C GLU A 71 10.89 26.17 -6.39
N TRP A 72 10.46 25.71 -5.22
CA TRP A 72 11.29 25.62 -4.03
C TRP A 72 11.34 24.17 -3.55
N GLU A 73 12.54 23.64 -3.33
CA GLU A 73 12.74 22.33 -2.69
C GLU A 73 12.59 22.49 -1.17
N VAL A 74 11.86 21.57 -0.54
CA VAL A 74 11.74 21.54 0.93
C VAL A 74 12.98 20.87 1.50
N GLU A 75 13.90 21.66 2.07
CA GLU A 75 15.13 21.14 2.68
C GLU A 75 14.85 20.27 3.93
N ARG A 76 13.89 20.68 4.77
CA ARG A 76 13.46 19.90 5.94
C ARG A 76 12.08 20.33 6.45
N ILE A 77 11.35 19.37 7.01
CA ILE A 77 10.13 19.62 7.79
C ILE A 77 10.54 19.78 9.27
N LEU A 78 10.03 20.82 9.93
CA LEU A 78 10.19 21.01 11.38
C LEU A 78 8.98 20.40 12.10
N ASP A 79 9.24 19.62 13.16
CA ASP A 79 8.24 19.04 14.07
C ASP A 79 7.85 20.05 15.18
#